data_AF-A0A7C1E083-F1
#
_entry.id   AF-A0A7C1E083-F1
#
_cell.length_a   1.000
_cell.length_b   1.000
_cell.length_c   1.000
_cell.angle_alpha   90.00
_cell.angle_beta   90.00
_cell.angle_gamma   90.00
#
_symmetry.space_group_name_H-M   'P 1'
#
loop_
_entity.id
_entity.type
_entity.pdbx_description
1 polymer ?
#
loop_
_entity_poly.entity_id
_entity_poly.type
_entity_poly.pdbx_seq_one_letter_code
_entity_poly.pdbx_strand_id
1 'polypeptide(L)'
;MPSSKTQIILYKLPALLFALAILFLAVTPIPEPPVNVPMSDKIAHFGAFMLLGILAALPLRRGGRPFMWAFLLPSVYGVIIELIQSRVPNRTAEFMDFVADVLGALAAYIIVVIYVKYKYHYLVE
;
A
#
# COMPACT_ATOMS: atom_id res chain seq x y z
N MET A 1 12.60 -2.19 -27.90
CA MET A 1 12.53 -1.80 -26.47
C MET A 1 11.23 -1.03 -26.24
N PRO A 2 10.47 -1.28 -25.17
CA PRO A 2 9.20 -0.60 -24.93
C PRO A 2 9.40 0.92 -24.74
N SER A 3 8.46 1.72 -25.25
CA SER A 3 8.50 3.19 -25.18
C SER A 3 8.48 3.70 -23.73
N SER A 4 8.92 4.94 -23.49
CA SER A 4 8.90 5.55 -22.15
C SER A 4 7.50 5.54 -21.52
N LYS A 5 6.45 5.72 -22.33
CA LYS A 5 5.05 5.61 -21.89
C LYS A 5 4.67 4.20 -21.48
N THR A 6 5.07 3.19 -22.26
CA THR A 6 4.84 1.77 -21.97
C THR A 6 5.50 1.38 -20.65
N GLN A 7 6.73 1.85 -20.40
CA GLN A 7 7.41 1.57 -19.13
C GLN A 7 6.66 2.17 -17.94
N ILE A 8 6.23 3.43 -18.01
CA ILE A 8 5.47 4.08 -16.93
C ILE A 8 4.20 3.29 -16.57
N ILE A 9 3.49 2.78 -17.58
CA ILE A 9 2.30 1.94 -17.36
C ILE A 9 2.67 0.64 -16.64
N LEU A 10 3.74 -0.04 -17.08
CA LEU A 10 4.21 -1.27 -16.46
C LEU A 10 4.60 -1.09 -14.98
N TYR A 11 5.13 0.07 -14.58
CA TYR A 11 5.46 0.34 -13.17
C TYR A 11 4.25 0.70 -12.30
N LYS A 12 3.16 1.18 -12.89
CA LYS A 12 1.91 1.48 -12.16
C LYS A 12 1.03 0.25 -11.98
N LEU A 13 1.10 -0.69 -12.92
CA LEU A 13 0.22 -1.85 -12.96
C LEU A 13 0.25 -2.70 -11.67
N PRO A 14 1.42 -3.02 -11.07
CA PRO A 14 1.46 -3.79 -9.83
C PRO A 14 0.73 -3.12 -8.67
N ALA A 15 0.94 -1.82 -8.46
CA ALA A 15 0.27 -1.07 -7.40
C ALA A 15 -1.25 -1.03 -7.63
N LEU A 16 -1.68 -0.86 -8.89
CA LEU A 16 -3.10 -0.85 -9.23
C LEU A 16 -3.76 -2.21 -9.00
N LEU A 17 -3.15 -3.30 -9.48
CA LEU A 17 -3.67 -4.65 -9.28
C LEU A 17 -3.72 -5.01 -7.80
N PHE A 18 -2.71 -4.61 -7.02
CA PHE A 18 -2.67 -4.87 -5.59
C PHE A 18 -3.72 -4.05 -4.82
N ALA A 19 -3.94 -2.78 -5.18
CA ALA A 19 -5.05 -2.00 -4.65
C ALA A 19 -6.40 -2.66 -4.96
N LEU A 20 -6.61 -3.12 -6.21
CA LEU A 20 -7.84 -3.84 -6.57
C LEU A 20 -8.02 -5.14 -5.76
N ALA A 21 -6.94 -5.86 -5.45
CA ALA A 21 -6.98 -7.03 -4.58
C ALA A 21 -7.39 -6.65 -3.14
N ILE A 22 -6.84 -5.57 -2.58
CA ILE A 22 -7.23 -5.05 -1.25
C ILE A 22 -8.72 -4.69 -1.25
N LEU A 23 -9.19 -3.94 -2.25
CA LEU A 23 -10.60 -3.58 -2.38
C LEU A 23 -11.49 -4.82 -2.44
N PHE A 24 -11.13 -5.80 -3.26
CA PHE A 24 -11.87 -7.05 -3.40
C PHE A 24 -11.99 -7.77 -2.05
N LEU A 25 -10.90 -7.88 -1.30
CA LEU A 25 -10.90 -8.50 0.03
C LEU A 25 -11.71 -7.69 1.05
N ALA A 26 -11.64 -6.35 0.99
CA ALA A 26 -12.36 -5.45 1.89
C ALA A 26 -13.89 -5.55 1.71
N VAL A 27 -14.37 -5.73 0.48
CA VAL A 27 -15.82 -5.83 0.19
C VAL A 27 -16.36 -7.27 0.23
N THR A 28 -15.48 -8.27 0.24
CA THR A 28 -15.89 -9.68 0.32
C THR A 28 -16.05 -10.08 1.78
N PRO A 29 -17.22 -10.57 2.24
CA PRO A 29 -17.34 -11.14 3.57
C PRO A 29 -16.50 -12.42 3.65
N ILE A 30 -15.55 -12.49 4.59
CA ILE A 30 -14.75 -13.68 4.84
C ILE A 30 -15.27 -14.32 6.13
N PRO A 31 -15.55 -15.63 6.16
CA PRO A 31 -15.93 -16.32 7.38
C PRO A 31 -14.88 -16.12 8.47
N GLU A 32 -15.30 -15.99 9.72
CA GLU A 32 -14.35 -15.93 10.82
C GLU A 32 -13.46 -17.18 10.83
N PRO A 33 -12.15 -17.03 11.00
CA PRO A 33 -11.24 -18.16 11.09
C PRO A 33 -11.59 -19.00 12.34
N PRO A 34 -11.39 -20.33 12.28
CA PRO A 34 -11.68 -21.23 13.40
C PRO A 34 -10.80 -20.94 14.64
N VAL A 35 -9.71 -20.20 14.46
CA VAL A 35 -8.81 -19.74 15.51
C VAL A 35 -8.73 -18.22 15.44
N ASN A 36 -9.11 -17.56 16.53
CA ASN A 36 -8.94 -16.12 16.67
C ASN A 36 -7.50 -15.81 17.09
N VAL A 37 -6.70 -15.29 16.15
CA VAL A 37 -5.33 -14.83 16.41
C VAL A 37 -5.40 -13.35 16.75
N PRO A 38 -4.96 -12.92 17.96
CA PRO A 38 -5.00 -11.52 18.34
C PRO A 38 -4.24 -10.65 17.34
N MET A 39 -4.82 -9.50 16.97
CA MET A 39 -4.19 -8.50 16.11
C MET A 39 -3.89 -8.98 14.66
N SER A 40 -4.31 -10.18 14.24
CA SER A 40 -3.97 -10.73 12.91
C SER A 40 -4.44 -9.85 11.77
N ASP A 41 -5.63 -9.29 11.92
CA ASP A 41 -6.26 -8.37 10.98
C ASP A 41 -5.42 -7.08 10.83
N LYS A 42 -4.92 -6.54 11.94
CA LYS A 42 -4.14 -5.29 11.96
C LYS A 42 -2.74 -5.52 11.37
N ILE A 43 -2.18 -6.72 11.57
CA ILE A 43 -0.94 -7.14 10.90
C ILE A 43 -1.17 -7.27 9.39
N ALA A 44 -2.32 -7.79 8.96
CA ALA A 44 -2.67 -7.90 7.54
C ALA A 44 -2.82 -6.51 6.90
N HIS A 45 -3.53 -5.58 7.56
CA HIS A 45 -3.65 -4.18 7.15
C HIS A 45 -2.27 -3.50 7.04
N PHE A 46 -1.46 -3.56 8.09
CA PHE A 46 -0.09 -3.02 8.07
C PHE A 46 0.74 -3.58 6.90
N GLY A 47 0.75 -4.91 6.73
CA GLY A 47 1.53 -5.57 5.69
C GLY A 47 1.03 -5.22 4.27
N ALA A 48 -0.28 -5.20 4.07
CA ALA A 48 -0.90 -4.84 2.80
C ALA A 48 -0.56 -3.39 2.41
N PHE A 49 -0.75 -2.43 3.30
CA PHE A 49 -0.48 -1.02 2.99
C PHE A 49 1.01 -0.70 2.88
N MET A 50 1.87 -1.44 3.60
CA MET A 50 3.32 -1.38 3.39
C MET A 50 3.70 -1.84 1.98
N LEU A 51 3.20 -2.99 1.54
CA LEU A 51 3.48 -3.48 0.19
C LEU A 51 2.90 -2.54 -0.87
N LEU A 52 1.67 -2.05 -0.68
CA LEU A 52 1.03 -1.09 -1.58
C LEU A 52 1.88 0.19 -1.73
N GLY A 53 2.41 0.74 -0.63
CA GLY A 53 3.30 1.90 -0.65
C GLY A 53 4.61 1.64 -1.41
N ILE A 54 5.23 0.48 -1.21
CA ILE A 54 6.46 0.09 -1.94
C ILE A 54 6.16 0.00 -3.45
N LEU A 55 5.05 -0.65 -3.82
CA LEU A 55 4.64 -0.77 -5.22
C LEU A 55 4.31 0.61 -5.83
N ALA A 56 3.65 1.49 -5.07
CA ALA A 56 3.33 2.85 -5.49
C ALA A 56 4.58 3.72 -5.69
N ALA A 57 5.71 3.39 -5.04
CA ALA A 57 6.98 4.10 -5.21
C ALA A 57 7.72 3.77 -6.52
N LEU A 58 7.49 2.60 -7.11
CA LEU A 58 8.16 2.15 -8.34
C LEU A 58 8.08 3.14 -9.51
N PRO A 59 6.91 3.71 -9.87
CA PRO A 59 6.82 4.70 -10.94
C PRO A 59 7.40 6.07 -10.56
N LEU A 60 7.50 6.39 -9.26
CA LEU A 60 8.00 7.69 -8.80
C LEU A 60 9.50 7.86 -9.05
N ARG A 61 10.29 6.77 -8.99
CA ARG A 61 11.73 6.79 -9.34
C ARG A 61 12.03 7.36 -10.72
N ARG A 62 11.12 7.21 -11.68
CA ARG A 62 11.30 7.68 -13.06
C ARG A 62 10.64 9.02 -13.36
N GLY A 63 9.73 9.46 -12.51
CA GLY A 63 8.89 10.64 -12.78
C GLY A 63 9.38 11.93 -12.13
N GLY A 64 10.48 11.91 -11.36
CA GLY A 64 10.94 13.08 -10.59
C GLY A 64 9.96 13.54 -9.50
N ARG A 65 8.95 12.72 -9.19
CA ARG A 65 7.90 13.05 -8.21
C ARG A 65 8.39 12.77 -6.79
N PRO A 66 7.93 13.54 -5.79
CA PRO A 66 8.32 13.31 -4.40
C PRO A 66 7.96 11.90 -3.93
N PHE A 67 8.90 11.21 -3.26
CA PHE A 67 8.63 9.91 -2.63
C PHE A 67 7.51 9.96 -1.59
N MET A 68 7.14 11.15 -1.11
CA MET A 68 6.02 11.38 -0.21
C MET A 68 4.69 10.84 -0.76
N TRP A 69 4.53 10.73 -2.09
CA TRP A 69 3.35 10.10 -2.70
C TRP A 69 3.22 8.60 -2.41
N ALA A 70 4.33 7.91 -2.11
CA ALA A 70 4.32 6.52 -1.67
C ALA A 70 3.71 6.35 -0.27
N PHE A 71 3.62 7.43 0.51
CA PHE A 71 2.93 7.48 1.80
C PHE A 71 1.51 8.01 1.67
N LEU A 72 1.34 9.15 0.99
CA LEU A 72 0.05 9.84 0.90
C LEU A 72 -1.01 9.03 0.15
N LEU A 73 -0.65 8.40 -0.98
CA LEU A 73 -1.64 7.66 -1.78
C LEU A 73 -2.20 6.43 -1.04
N PRO A 74 -1.37 5.54 -0.46
CA PRO A 74 -1.90 4.44 0.34
C PRO A 74 -2.65 4.91 1.58
N SER A 75 -2.21 5.97 2.25
CA SER A 75 -2.89 6.48 3.45
C SER A 75 -4.30 6.98 3.14
N VAL A 76 -4.47 7.76 2.07
CA VAL A 76 -5.79 8.20 1.60
C VAL A 76 -6.64 7.01 1.16
N TYR A 77 -6.01 6.03 0.52
CA TYR A 77 -6.69 4.81 0.12
C TYR A 77 -7.20 3.99 1.31
N GLY A 78 -6.46 3.93 2.42
CA GLY A 78 -6.89 3.26 3.66
C GLY A 78 -8.15 3.90 4.24
N VAL A 79 -8.19 5.24 4.30
CA VAL A 79 -9.42 5.96 4.68
C VAL A 79 -10.61 5.56 3.79
N ILE A 80 -10.40 5.47 2.48
CA ILE A 80 -11.47 5.08 1.54
C ILE A 80 -11.92 3.64 1.79
N ILE A 81 -10.99 2.73 2.08
CA ILE A 81 -11.30 1.31 2.35
C ILE A 81 -12.14 1.16 3.61
N GLU A 82 -11.76 1.82 4.72
CA GLU A 82 -12.54 1.80 5.95
C GLU A 82 -13.95 2.41 5.76
N LEU A 83 -14.04 3.51 5.01
CA LEU A 83 -15.34 4.11 4.67
C LEU A 83 -16.20 3.16 3.84
N ILE A 84 -15.62 2.40 2.92
CA ILE A 84 -16.34 1.38 2.14
C ILE A 84 -16.79 0.23 3.05
N GLN A 85 -15.90 -0.30 3.90
CA GLN A 85 -16.21 -1.38 4.83
C GLN A 85 -17.35 -1.01 5.78
N SER A 86 -17.46 0.26 6.20
CA SER A 86 -18.57 0.76 7.02
C SER A 86 -19.96 0.60 6.37
N ARG A 87 -20.00 0.35 5.05
CA ARG A 87 -21.22 0.16 4.25
C ARG A 87 -21.41 -1.27 3.76
N VAL A 88 -20.46 -2.16 4.01
CA VAL A 88 -20.50 -3.55 3.58
C VAL A 88 -21.12 -4.40 4.71
N PRO A 89 -22.21 -5.13 4.46
CA PRO A 89 -22.78 -6.03 5.47
C PRO A 89 -21.77 -7.07 5.94
N ASN A 90 -21.76 -7.35 7.25
CA ASN A 90 -20.80 -8.27 7.89
C ASN A 90 -19.33 -7.85 7.75
N ARG A 91 -19.07 -6.55 7.55
CA ARG A 91 -17.75 -5.93 7.72
C ARG A 91 -17.87 -4.79 8.72
N THR A 92 -16.81 -4.64 9.52
CA THR A 92 -16.69 -3.59 10.53
C THR A 92 -15.57 -2.68 10.08
N ALA A 93 -15.85 -1.38 10.03
CA ALA A 93 -14.79 -0.39 9.90
C ALA A 93 -14.21 -0.14 11.29
N GLU A 94 -12.89 -0.20 11.42
CA GLU A 94 -12.22 0.00 12.69
C GLU A 94 -11.14 1.06 12.58
N PHE A 95 -11.18 2.03 13.49
CA PHE A 95 -10.16 3.08 13.53
C PHE A 95 -8.73 2.51 13.66
N MET A 96 -8.57 1.35 14.32
CA MET A 96 -7.27 0.70 14.47
C MET A 96 -6.75 0.09 13.16
N ASP A 97 -7.62 -0.27 12.22
CA ASP A 97 -7.23 -0.76 10.91
C ASP A 97 -6.73 0.39 10.03
N PHE A 98 -7.40 1.54 10.07
CA PHE A 98 -6.86 2.78 9.49
C PHE A 98 -5.48 3.14 10.06
N VAL A 99 -5.28 3.02 11.37
CA VAL A 99 -3.96 3.28 11.99
C VAL A 99 -2.91 2.29 11.44
N ALA A 100 -3.26 1.01 11.33
CA ALA A 100 -2.37 0.00 10.76
C ALA A 100 -2.02 0.32 9.29
N ASP A 101 -2.99 0.75 8.49
CA ASP A 101 -2.79 1.15 7.09
C ASP A 101 -1.79 2.31 6.97
N VAL A 102 -1.96 3.36 7.77
CA VAL A 102 -1.07 4.53 7.79
C VAL A 102 0.33 4.16 8.24
N LEU A 103 0.46 3.31 9.28
CA LEU A 103 1.77 2.83 9.74
C LEU A 103 2.47 1.96 8.68
N GLY A 104 1.72 1.12 7.96
CA GLY A 104 2.24 0.35 6.83
C GLY A 104 2.76 1.26 5.72
N ALA A 105 1.96 2.25 5.31
CA ALA A 105 2.34 3.24 4.31
C ALA A 105 3.58 4.06 4.73
N LEU A 106 3.69 4.41 6.02
CA LEU A 106 4.85 5.11 6.56
C LEU A 106 6.11 4.23 6.52
N ALA A 107 5.99 2.96 6.91
CA ALA A 107 7.09 1.99 6.83
C ALA A 107 7.60 1.85 5.39
N ALA A 108 6.68 1.75 4.42
CA ALA A 108 7.02 1.73 3.00
C ALA A 108 7.83 2.96 2.56
N TYR A 109 7.38 4.15 2.96
CA TYR A 109 8.09 5.39 2.66
C TYR A 109 9.51 5.41 3.23
N ILE A 110 9.69 5.02 4.49
CA ILE A 110 11.00 4.94 5.14
C ILE A 110 11.91 3.96 4.39
N ILE A 111 11.42 2.76 4.09
CA ILE A 111 12.16 1.73 3.34
C ILE A 111 12.62 2.27 1.99
N VAL A 112 11.72 2.91 1.24
CA VAL A 112 12.02 3.47 -0.09
C VAL A 112 13.08 4.58 0.01
N VAL A 113 12.94 5.50 0.97
CA VAL A 113 13.90 6.59 1.16
C VAL A 113 15.28 6.06 1.52
N ILE A 114 15.36 5.10 2.45
CA ILE A 114 16.63 4.46 2.84
C ILE A 114 17.26 3.75 1.64
N TYR A 115 16.49 2.92 0.92
CA TYR A 115 16.97 2.19 -0.24
C TYR A 115 17.50 3.11 -1.34
N VAL A 116 16.79 4.22 -1.60
CA VAL A 116 17.22 5.22 -2.59
C VAL A 116 18.51 5.91 -2.12
N LYS A 117 18.57 6.40 -0.87
CA LYS A 117 19.78 7.04 -0.33
C LYS A 117 20.99 6.12 -0.38
N TYR A 118 20.83 4.88 0.08
CA TYR A 118 21.86 3.86 0.02
C TYR A 118 22.37 3.70 -1.43
N LYS A 119 21.46 3.49 -2.39
CA LYS A 119 21.86 3.32 -3.80
C LYS A 119 22.54 4.55 -4.40
N TYR A 120 22.18 5.76 -4.00
CA TYR A 120 22.87 6.97 -4.46
C TYR A 120 24.30 7.06 -3.92
N HIS A 121 24.54 6.65 -2.67
CA HIS A 121 25.87 6.68 -2.05
C HIS A 121 26.87 5.79 -2.80
N TYR A 122 26.49 4.55 -3.16
CA TYR A 122 27.35 3.61 -3.91
C TYR A 122 27.57 3.91 -5.39
N LEU A 123 26.86 4.90 -5.97
CA LEU A 123 27.02 5.26 -7.39
C LEU A 123 27.90 6.51 -7.58
N VAL A 124 28.29 7.17 -6.49
CA VAL A 124 29.08 8.41 -6.50
C VAL A 124 30.48 8.20 -5.91
N GLU A 125 30.71 7.05 -5.25
CA GLU A 125 32.03 6.51 -4.88
C GLU A 125 32.49 5.47 -5.90
#